data_AF-A0A8V0YR33-F1
#
_entry.id   AF-A0A8V0YR33-F1
#
_cell.length_a   1.000
_cell.length_b   1.000
_cell.length_c   1.000
_cell.angle_alpha   90.00
_cell.angle_beta   90.00
_cell.angle_gamma   90.00
#
_symmetry.space_group_name_H-M   'P 1'
#
loop_
_entity.id
_entity.type
_entity.pdbx_description
1 polymer ?
#
loop_
_entity_poly.entity_id
_entity_poly.type
_entity_poly.pdbx_seq_one_letter_code
_entity_poly.pdbx_strand_id
1 'polypeptide(L)'
;MPFSTQSPASGEQYVLTASLDNARNLSSLLRAVHFQDHATCFATANGLRVTVEDAKCIQANAFIQAEIFQEFHVQEESVMFRINLAVFLDCLTIFGASSLPGTSTALRMCYRGYGHPLMLFLEEGGVVTVCRINTQEPEDLLDFNFCSTNVVNKIILQSDGLREAFSELDMTSEVLQITMSPDKPYFRLSTFGNAGSAHLDYPKDSDLMEAFHCNQTQTNRDTKAEKHFWTGLCHMQGTCCVRARCAKMSTRAASPATTGERFGSAGRAEQPRGSSSLQPSTAVDVGAARLRGQPKA
;
A
#
# COMPACT_ATOMS: atom_id res chain seq x y z
N MET A 1 14.98 -16.56 -32.49
CA MET A 1 15.97 -15.53 -32.12
C MET A 1 15.68 -15.15 -30.68
N PRO A 2 16.62 -15.29 -29.74
CA PRO A 2 16.40 -14.87 -28.35
C PRO A 2 16.27 -13.35 -28.26
N PHE A 3 15.52 -12.85 -27.27
CA PHE A 3 15.18 -11.44 -27.01
C PHE A 3 16.36 -10.46 -26.93
N SER A 4 17.59 -10.95 -26.85
CA SER A 4 18.79 -10.15 -26.57
C SER A 4 19.20 -9.16 -27.67
N THR A 5 18.50 -9.08 -28.81
CA THR A 5 18.94 -8.25 -29.94
C THR A 5 17.88 -7.36 -30.60
N GLN A 6 16.71 -7.15 -29.99
CA GLN A 6 15.95 -5.93 -30.33
C GLN A 6 16.50 -4.77 -29.50
N SER A 7 17.66 -4.28 -29.93
CA SER A 7 18.08 -2.92 -29.64
C SER A 7 16.95 -1.98 -30.07
N PRO A 8 16.50 -1.03 -29.23
CA PRO A 8 15.56 -0.02 -29.68
C PRO A 8 16.15 0.61 -30.93
N ALA A 9 15.31 0.83 -31.95
CA ALA A 9 15.69 1.56 -33.14
C ALA A 9 16.50 2.79 -32.72
N SER A 10 17.71 2.88 -33.27
CA SER A 10 18.70 3.93 -33.01
C SER A 10 18.06 5.29 -32.72
N GLY A 11 18.08 5.73 -31.46
CA GLY A 11 17.76 7.12 -31.06
C GLY A 11 16.61 7.35 -30.08
N GLU A 12 15.91 6.34 -29.58
CA GLU A 12 14.87 6.57 -28.56
C GLU A 12 15.44 6.64 -27.15
N GLN A 13 15.60 7.86 -26.63
CA GLN A 13 16.03 8.10 -25.25
C GLN A 13 14.85 7.80 -24.30
N TYR A 14 14.99 6.74 -23.49
CA TYR A 14 14.02 6.38 -22.46
C TYR A 14 14.47 6.89 -21.09
N VAL A 15 13.63 7.67 -20.41
CA VAL A 15 13.91 8.15 -19.05
C VAL A 15 13.84 7.03 -18.02
N LEU A 16 13.07 5.97 -18.29
CA LEU A 16 13.00 4.75 -17.48
C LEU A 16 13.07 3.53 -18.40
N THR A 17 13.98 2.62 -18.11
CA THR A 17 14.09 1.29 -18.71
C THR A 17 14.21 0.26 -17.59
N ALA A 18 13.38 -0.79 -17.62
CA ALA A 18 13.41 -1.85 -16.62
C ALA A 18 13.13 -3.22 -17.25
N SER A 19 13.86 -4.26 -16.87
CA SER A 19 13.70 -5.62 -17.40
C SER A 19 13.59 -6.65 -16.26
N LEU A 20 12.66 -7.59 -16.39
CA LEU A 20 12.41 -8.73 -15.50
C LEU A 20 12.35 -10.02 -16.33
N ASP A 21 12.93 -11.10 -15.84
CA ASP A 21 12.85 -12.46 -16.39
C ASP A 21 11.53 -13.15 -16.05
N ASN A 22 10.86 -12.65 -15.01
CA ASN A 22 9.57 -13.15 -14.55
C ASN A 22 8.63 -11.98 -14.17
N ALA A 23 7.70 -11.66 -15.06
CA ALA A 23 6.67 -10.65 -14.87
C ALA A 23 5.79 -10.90 -13.62
N ARG A 24 5.74 -12.13 -13.10
CA ARG A 24 5.01 -12.48 -11.87
C ARG A 24 5.56 -11.77 -10.63
N ASN A 25 6.86 -11.50 -10.60
CA ASN A 25 7.48 -10.78 -9.48
C ASN A 25 6.87 -9.39 -9.30
N LEU A 26 6.54 -8.73 -10.42
CA LEU A 26 5.86 -7.44 -10.44
C LEU A 26 4.35 -7.60 -10.26
N SER A 27 3.70 -8.47 -11.02
CA SER A 27 2.24 -8.56 -11.02
C SER A 27 1.66 -9.07 -9.70
N SER A 28 2.35 -9.98 -8.99
CA SER A 28 1.94 -10.43 -7.65
C SER A 28 1.94 -9.30 -6.62
N LEU A 29 2.99 -8.48 -6.61
CA LEU A 29 3.08 -7.32 -5.73
C LEU A 29 2.00 -6.27 -6.06
N LEU A 30 1.80 -5.99 -7.35
CA LEU A 30 0.83 -5.00 -7.80
C LEU A 30 -0.62 -5.44 -7.52
N ARG A 31 -0.92 -6.74 -7.61
CA ARG A 31 -2.24 -7.28 -7.23
C ARG A 31 -2.56 -7.02 -5.76
N ALA A 32 -1.56 -7.08 -4.88
CA ALA A 32 -1.76 -6.86 -3.46
C ALA A 32 -2.05 -5.40 -3.09
N VAL A 33 -1.82 -4.44 -4.01
CA VAL A 33 -2.19 -3.03 -3.82
C VAL A 33 -3.34 -2.58 -4.73
N HIS A 34 -3.92 -3.49 -5.52
CA HIS A 34 -4.94 -3.16 -6.52
C HIS A 34 -6.35 -3.11 -5.93
N PHE A 35 -6.69 -1.99 -5.30
CA PHE A 35 -8.06 -1.66 -4.86
C PHE A 35 -8.62 -0.38 -5.49
N GLN A 36 -7.86 0.24 -6.39
CA GLN A 36 -8.29 1.33 -7.27
C GLN A 36 -7.72 1.10 -8.67
N ASP A 37 -8.45 1.58 -9.68
CA ASP A 37 -8.08 1.41 -11.08
C ASP A 37 -6.86 2.22 -11.49
N HIS A 38 -6.50 3.25 -10.72
CA HIS A 38 -5.37 4.14 -11.02
C HIS A 38 -4.31 4.09 -9.93
N ALA A 39 -3.05 4.12 -10.36
CA ALA A 39 -1.89 4.14 -9.47
C ALA A 39 -0.84 5.15 -9.94
N THR A 40 -0.15 5.75 -8.98
CA THR A 40 1.00 6.63 -9.23
C THR A 40 2.27 5.80 -9.14
N CYS A 41 3.02 5.74 -10.25
CA CYS A 41 4.33 5.12 -10.32
C CYS A 41 5.40 6.17 -10.05
N PHE A 42 6.37 5.81 -9.21
CA PHE A 42 7.50 6.64 -8.84
C PHE A 42 8.78 5.81 -8.96
N ALA A 43 9.59 6.11 -9.96
CA ALA A 43 10.85 5.43 -10.23
C ALA A 43 12.03 6.32 -9.84
N THR A 44 13.00 5.74 -9.14
CA THR A 44 14.26 6.37 -8.73
C THR A 44 15.39 5.37 -8.93
N ALA A 45 16.65 5.79 -8.79
CA ALA A 45 17.80 4.88 -8.86
C ALA A 45 17.69 3.66 -7.89
N ASN A 46 16.94 3.80 -6.79
CA ASN A 46 16.75 2.73 -5.80
C ASN A 46 15.71 1.68 -6.22
N GLY A 47 14.84 1.99 -7.19
CA GLY A 47 13.80 1.09 -7.66
C GLY A 47 12.48 1.78 -8.01
N LEU A 48 11.44 0.96 -8.19
CA LEU A 48 10.09 1.35 -8.58
C LEU A 48 9.14 1.26 -7.39
N ARG A 49 8.50 2.37 -7.05
CA ARG A 49 7.38 2.44 -6.10
C ARG A 49 6.08 2.64 -6.87
N VAL A 50 5.06 1.86 -6.55
CA VAL A 50 3.69 2.04 -7.04
C VAL A 50 2.79 2.34 -5.86
N THR A 51 2.11 3.48 -5.93
CA THR A 51 1.26 4.00 -4.86
C THR A 51 -0.17 4.05 -5.35
N VAL A 52 -1.07 3.50 -4.55
CA VAL A 52 -2.52 3.52 -4.78
C VAL A 52 -3.15 4.24 -3.61
N GLU A 53 -3.99 5.24 -3.87
CA GLU A 53 -4.66 6.04 -2.85
C GLU A 53 -6.18 6.01 -3.09
N ASP A 54 -6.96 5.83 -2.02
CA ASP A 54 -8.42 5.98 -2.05
C ASP A 54 -8.88 7.09 -1.10
N ALA A 55 -9.62 8.06 -1.67
CA ALA A 55 -10.33 9.12 -0.98
C ALA A 55 -9.52 9.82 0.12
N LYS A 56 -8.20 9.97 -0.07
CA LYS A 56 -7.30 10.63 0.89
C LYS A 56 -7.26 10.00 2.30
N CYS A 57 -7.78 8.79 2.45
CA CYS A 57 -7.89 8.10 3.74
C CYS A 57 -6.99 6.86 3.81
N ILE A 58 -6.73 6.24 2.66
CA ILE A 58 -5.98 5.00 2.57
C ILE A 58 -4.97 5.13 1.45
N GLN A 59 -3.75 4.68 1.73
CA GLN A 59 -2.69 4.61 0.75
C GLN A 59 -1.95 3.28 0.91
N ALA A 60 -1.78 2.57 -0.20
CA ALA A 60 -0.92 1.40 -0.26
C ALA A 60 0.27 1.67 -1.15
N ASN A 61 1.42 1.17 -0.72
CA ASN A 61 2.68 1.36 -1.39
C ASN A 61 3.30 -0.02 -1.65
N ALA A 62 3.46 -0.35 -2.93
CA ALA A 62 4.25 -1.45 -3.42
C ALA A 62 5.64 -0.93 -3.80
N PHE A 63 6.71 -1.53 -3.29
CA PHE A 63 8.07 -1.11 -3.63
C PHE A 63 8.89 -2.30 -4.11
N ILE A 64 9.57 -2.12 -5.24
CA ILE A 64 10.46 -3.10 -5.85
C ILE A 64 11.82 -2.44 -5.99
N GLN A 65 12.80 -3.01 -5.32
CA GLN A 65 14.18 -2.55 -5.38
C GLN A 65 14.77 -2.78 -6.78
N ALA A 66 15.66 -1.88 -7.21
CA ALA A 66 16.33 -1.96 -8.51
C ALA A 66 17.07 -3.30 -8.73
N GLU A 67 17.59 -3.91 -7.66
CA GLU A 67 18.33 -5.18 -7.68
C GLU A 67 17.50 -6.39 -8.10
N ILE A 68 16.16 -6.30 -8.04
CA ILE A 68 15.25 -7.37 -8.48
C ILE A 68 15.18 -7.42 -10.02
N PHE A 69 15.47 -6.30 -10.69
CA PHE A 69 15.47 -6.19 -12.13
C PHE A 69 16.82 -6.62 -12.71
N GLN A 70 16.82 -7.26 -13.88
CA GLN A 70 18.08 -7.55 -14.58
C GLN A 70 18.67 -6.31 -15.25
N GLU A 71 17.80 -5.39 -15.65
CA GLU A 71 18.17 -4.07 -16.17
C GLU A 71 17.26 -3.06 -15.50
N PHE A 72 17.82 -2.02 -14.89
CA PHE A 72 17.03 -0.93 -14.34
C PHE A 72 17.82 0.37 -14.46
N HIS A 73 17.30 1.29 -15.25
CA HIS A 73 17.95 2.56 -15.52
C HIS A 73 16.92 3.69 -15.49
N VAL A 74 17.23 4.72 -14.72
CA VAL A 74 16.47 5.96 -14.64
C VAL A 74 17.43 7.09 -14.96
N GLN A 75 17.13 7.89 -15.99
CA GLN A 75 18.02 8.98 -16.44
C GLN A 75 17.90 10.24 -15.58
N GLU A 76 16.73 10.46 -15.00
CA GLU A 76 16.42 11.61 -14.13
C GLU A 76 16.57 11.23 -12.65
N GLU A 77 16.59 12.21 -11.74
CA GLU A 77 16.65 11.96 -10.30
C GLU A 77 15.45 11.13 -9.81
N SER A 78 14.27 11.46 -10.33
CA SER A 78 13.04 10.70 -10.11
C SER A 78 12.07 10.90 -11.26
N VAL A 79 11.41 9.83 -11.68
CA VAL A 79 10.39 9.86 -12.73
C VAL A 79 9.06 9.48 -12.09
N MET A 80 8.03 10.31 -12.28
CA MET A 80 6.69 10.09 -11.73
C MET A 80 5.64 10.18 -12.82
N PHE A 81 4.74 9.19 -12.87
CA PHE A 81 3.65 9.15 -13.83
C PHE A 81 2.50 8.31 -13.26
N ARG A 82 1.26 8.62 -13.67
CA ARG A 82 0.07 7.87 -13.25
C ARG A 82 -0.39 6.94 -14.38
N ILE A 83 -0.82 5.73 -14.04
CA ILE A 83 -1.32 4.73 -14.99
C ILE A 83 -2.62 4.11 -14.51
N ASN A 84 -3.37 3.52 -15.45
CA ASN A 84 -4.43 2.60 -15.10
C ASN A 84 -3.80 1.27 -14.67
N LEU A 85 -3.86 0.98 -13.37
CA LEU A 85 -3.29 -0.21 -12.73
C LEU A 85 -4.01 -1.49 -13.16
N ALA A 86 -5.33 -1.44 -13.40
CA ALA A 86 -6.09 -2.59 -13.88
C ALA A 86 -5.57 -3.04 -15.25
N VAL A 87 -5.48 -2.09 -16.21
CA VAL A 87 -4.92 -2.34 -17.54
C VAL A 87 -3.47 -2.81 -17.45
N PHE A 88 -2.69 -2.23 -16.53
CA PHE A 88 -1.31 -2.64 -16.32
C PHE A 88 -1.21 -4.11 -15.86
N LEU A 89 -2.02 -4.50 -14.88
CA LEU A 89 -2.10 -5.88 -14.41
C LEU A 89 -2.57 -6.87 -15.48
N ASP A 90 -3.55 -6.47 -16.29
CA ASP A 90 -4.04 -7.28 -17.41
C ASP A 90 -2.92 -7.52 -18.43
N CYS A 91 -2.16 -6.47 -18.76
CA CYS A 91 -1.01 -6.58 -19.67
C CYS A 91 0.08 -7.50 -19.09
N LEU A 92 0.39 -7.37 -17.79
CA LEU A 92 1.38 -8.21 -17.10
C LEU A 92 0.97 -9.69 -17.00
N THR A 93 -0.31 -10.00 -17.19
CA THR A 93 -0.84 -11.37 -17.08
C THR A 93 -1.49 -11.87 -18.36
N ILE A 94 -1.10 -11.30 -19.51
CA ILE A 94 -1.67 -11.65 -20.82
C ILE A 94 -1.47 -13.14 -21.20
N PHE A 95 -0.35 -13.75 -20.78
CA PHE A 95 -0.08 -15.17 -21.00
C PHE A 95 -0.71 -16.09 -19.94
N GLY A 96 -1.54 -15.52 -19.06
CA GLY A 96 -2.27 -16.24 -18.02
C GLY A 96 -1.58 -16.22 -16.65
N ALA A 97 -2.40 -16.30 -15.59
CA ALA A 97 -1.93 -16.34 -14.21
C ALA A 97 -1.33 -17.71 -13.82
N SER A 98 -1.58 -18.78 -14.58
CA SER A 98 -1.03 -20.12 -14.35
C SER A 98 -0.04 -20.49 -15.47
N SER A 99 1.22 -20.08 -15.32
CA SER A 99 2.28 -20.55 -16.20
C SER A 99 2.62 -21.97 -15.75
N LEU A 100 2.89 -22.84 -16.72
CA LEU A 100 3.31 -24.20 -16.43
C LEU A 100 4.64 -24.15 -15.65
N PRO A 101 4.92 -25.16 -14.78
CA PRO A 101 6.20 -25.25 -14.12
C PRO A 101 7.34 -25.21 -15.14
N GLY A 102 8.18 -24.17 -15.07
CA GLY A 102 9.31 -23.98 -15.98
C GLY A 102 9.10 -22.98 -17.12
N THR A 103 7.91 -22.37 -17.29
CA THR A 103 7.73 -21.22 -18.19
C THR A 103 7.64 -19.92 -17.38
N SER A 104 8.50 -18.96 -17.73
CA SER A 104 8.48 -17.59 -17.19
C SER A 104 8.22 -16.60 -18.31
N THR A 105 7.43 -15.57 -18.01
CA THR A 105 7.20 -14.45 -18.91
C THR A 105 8.27 -13.40 -18.65
N ALA A 106 9.17 -13.18 -19.60
CA ALA A 106 10.09 -12.04 -19.55
C ALA A 106 9.31 -10.75 -19.82
N LEU A 107 9.70 -9.66 -19.17
CA LEU A 107 9.10 -8.34 -19.26
C LEU A 107 10.20 -7.31 -19.46
N ARG A 108 9.99 -6.39 -20.40
CA ARG A 108 10.75 -5.15 -20.52
C ARG A 108 9.79 -3.97 -20.53
N MET A 109 10.09 -2.96 -19.74
CA MET A 109 9.32 -1.74 -19.59
C MET A 109 10.17 -0.55 -20.03
N CYS A 110 9.59 0.29 -20.88
CA CYS A 110 10.26 1.48 -21.40
C CYS A 110 9.32 2.68 -21.31
N TYR A 111 9.82 3.80 -20.78
CA TYR A 111 9.08 5.05 -20.70
C TYR A 111 9.95 6.20 -21.19
N ARG A 112 9.44 6.99 -22.15
CA ARG A 112 10.19 8.07 -22.83
C ARG A 112 10.18 9.39 -22.08
N GLY A 113 9.32 9.53 -21.08
CA GLY A 113 9.15 10.77 -20.33
C GLY A 113 7.75 11.34 -20.48
N TYR A 114 7.58 12.53 -19.91
CA TYR A 114 6.29 13.19 -19.78
C TYR A 114 5.52 13.26 -21.11
N GLY A 115 4.23 12.91 -21.08
CA GLY A 115 3.35 12.91 -22.25
C GLY A 115 3.45 11.68 -23.18
N HIS A 116 4.39 10.77 -22.95
CA HIS A 116 4.50 9.52 -23.72
C HIS A 116 3.87 8.33 -22.99
N PRO A 117 3.42 7.28 -23.69
CA PRO A 117 2.90 6.08 -23.04
C PRO A 117 4.03 5.22 -22.42
N LEU A 118 3.66 4.41 -21.42
CA LEU A 118 4.48 3.30 -20.94
C LEU A 118 4.39 2.14 -21.94
N MET A 119 5.53 1.69 -22.43
CA MET A 119 5.64 0.55 -23.33
C MET A 119 6.05 -0.70 -22.54
N LEU A 120 5.35 -1.80 -22.77
CA LEU A 120 5.66 -3.11 -22.20
C LEU A 120 5.94 -4.08 -23.33
N PHE A 121 7.03 -4.84 -23.22
CA PHE A 121 7.37 -5.93 -24.11
C PHE A 121 7.40 -7.20 -23.27
N LEU A 122 6.48 -8.12 -23.52
CA LEU A 122 6.41 -9.40 -22.82
C LEU A 122 6.78 -10.53 -23.78
N GLU A 123 7.57 -11.49 -23.31
CA GLU A 123 7.92 -12.68 -24.07
C GLU A 123 7.68 -13.94 -23.25
N GLU A 124 6.97 -14.90 -23.84
CA GLU A 124 6.84 -16.25 -23.29
C GLU A 124 6.92 -17.28 -24.42
N GLY A 125 7.84 -18.25 -24.31
CA GLY A 125 7.95 -19.35 -25.28
C GLY A 125 8.22 -18.90 -26.72
N GLY A 126 8.85 -17.74 -26.92
CA GLY A 126 9.10 -17.14 -28.24
C GLY A 126 7.93 -16.34 -28.82
N VAL A 127 6.80 -16.24 -28.12
CA VAL A 127 5.70 -15.34 -28.46
C VAL A 127 5.95 -13.99 -27.79
N VAL A 128 5.93 -12.91 -28.57
CA VAL A 128 6.17 -11.55 -28.08
C VAL A 128 4.90 -10.72 -28.16
N THR A 129 4.56 -10.06 -27.07
CA THR A 129 3.43 -9.12 -26.96
C THR A 129 3.98 -7.73 -26.65
N VAL A 130 3.47 -6.71 -27.35
CA VAL A 130 3.77 -5.30 -27.06
C VAL A 130 2.51 -4.60 -26.58
N CYS A 131 2.55 -4.08 -25.36
CA CYS A 131 1.46 -3.29 -24.78
C CYS A 131 1.87 -1.82 -24.70
N ARG A 132 0.89 -0.94 -24.93
CA ARG A 132 1.07 0.51 -24.87
C ARG A 132 0.03 1.10 -23.93
N ILE A 133 0.47 1.56 -22.77
CA ILE A 133 -0.39 2.09 -21.70
C ILE A 133 -0.21 3.61 -21.65
N ASN A 134 -1.30 4.36 -21.82
CA ASN A 134 -1.25 5.81 -21.73
C ASN A 134 -0.99 6.25 -20.27
N THR A 135 -0.03 7.16 -20.08
CA THR A 135 0.23 7.77 -18.78
C THR A 135 -0.58 9.05 -18.60
N GLN A 136 -0.83 9.39 -17.34
CA GLN A 136 -1.51 10.61 -16.90
C GLN A 136 -0.57 11.42 -16.00
N GLU A 137 -0.88 12.70 -15.84
CA GLU A 137 -0.19 13.54 -14.87
C GLU A 137 -0.43 13.00 -13.44
N PRO A 138 0.62 12.89 -12.60
CA PRO A 138 0.48 12.46 -11.22
C PRO A 138 -0.41 13.41 -10.42
N GLU A 139 -1.26 12.86 -9.56
CA GLU A 139 -1.97 13.64 -8.55
C GLU A 139 -1.09 13.80 -7.30
N ASP A 140 -1.29 14.89 -6.56
CA ASP A 140 -0.62 15.12 -5.28
C ASP A 140 -1.00 14.01 -4.29
N LEU A 141 -0.04 13.13 -4.00
CA LEU A 141 -0.18 12.08 -3.00
C LEU A 141 -0.13 12.70 -1.60
N LEU A 142 -0.96 12.21 -0.69
CA LEU A 142 -0.84 12.60 0.71
C LEU A 142 0.43 12.00 1.31
N ASP A 143 1.26 12.88 1.89
CA ASP A 143 2.38 12.46 2.72
C ASP A 143 1.88 12.16 4.13
N PHE A 144 1.62 10.88 4.37
CA PHE A 144 1.44 10.39 5.73
C PHE A 144 2.82 10.31 6.40
N ASN A 145 3.26 11.42 7.01
CA ASN A 145 4.54 11.46 7.70
C ASN A 145 4.51 10.61 8.99
N PHE A 146 4.80 9.33 8.84
CA PHE A 146 4.95 8.37 9.93
C PHE A 146 6.39 8.35 10.43
N CYS A 147 6.79 9.39 11.18
CA CYS A 147 8.02 9.28 11.96
C CYS A 147 7.85 8.15 12.98
N SER A 148 8.76 7.16 12.95
CA SER A 148 8.77 5.99 13.85
C SER A 148 8.77 6.34 15.35
N THR A 149 9.06 7.59 15.68
CA THR A 149 9.03 8.15 17.04
C THR A 149 7.61 8.30 17.61
N ASN A 150 6.56 8.34 16.78
CA ASN A 150 5.18 8.59 17.20
C ASN A 150 4.30 7.32 17.21
N VAL A 151 4.91 6.13 17.16
CA VAL A 151 4.18 4.85 17.19
C VAL A 151 3.88 4.48 18.64
N VAL A 152 2.61 4.53 19.03
CA VAL A 152 2.16 4.23 20.41
C VAL A 152 2.24 2.74 20.71
N ASN A 153 1.78 1.90 19.77
CA ASN A 153 1.78 0.45 19.87
C ASN A 153 2.27 -0.16 18.55
N LYS A 154 3.05 -1.23 18.62
CA LYS A 154 3.59 -1.96 17.48
C LYS A 154 3.42 -3.46 17.68
N ILE A 155 2.82 -4.11 16.69
CA ILE A 155 2.63 -5.57 16.65
C ILE A 155 3.15 -6.09 15.30
N ILE A 156 3.82 -7.24 15.32
CA ILE A 156 4.19 -8.01 14.13
C ILE A 156 3.58 -9.39 14.29
N LEU A 157 2.69 -9.75 13.36
CA LEU A 157 1.99 -11.03 13.30
C LEU A 157 2.36 -11.78 12.02
N GLN A 158 2.38 -13.10 12.11
CA GLN A 158 2.49 -13.97 10.95
C GLN A 158 1.27 -13.81 10.03
N SER A 159 1.53 -13.76 8.71
CA SER A 159 0.47 -13.56 7.70
C SER A 159 -0.61 -14.63 7.75
N ASP A 160 -0.25 -15.88 8.07
CA ASP A 160 -1.20 -16.99 8.19
C ASP A 160 -2.26 -16.71 9.26
N GLY A 161 -1.83 -16.18 10.41
CA GLY A 161 -2.72 -15.82 11.51
C GLY A 161 -3.70 -14.72 11.17
N LEU A 162 -3.27 -13.72 10.38
CA LEU A 162 -4.16 -12.67 9.88
C LEU A 162 -5.12 -13.20 8.80
N ARG A 163 -4.67 -14.08 7.91
CA ARG A 163 -5.52 -14.66 6.85
C ARG A 163 -6.73 -15.37 7.45
N GLU A 164 -6.49 -16.19 8.47
CA GLU A 164 -7.56 -16.86 9.20
C GLU A 164 -8.50 -15.85 9.84
N ALA A 165 -7.97 -14.79 10.46
CA ALA A 165 -8.80 -13.74 11.02
C ALA A 165 -9.73 -13.12 10.01
N PHE A 166 -9.17 -12.62 8.92
CA PHE A 166 -9.95 -11.94 7.90
C PHE A 166 -10.99 -12.88 7.30
N SER A 167 -10.70 -14.18 7.15
CA SER A 167 -11.66 -15.17 6.67
C SER A 167 -12.89 -15.38 7.58
N GLU A 168 -12.76 -15.10 8.88
CA GLU A 168 -13.87 -15.21 9.84
C GLU A 168 -14.59 -13.88 10.12
N LEU A 169 -14.01 -12.74 9.71
CA LEU A 169 -14.63 -11.44 9.93
C LEU A 169 -15.90 -11.27 9.08
N ASP A 170 -16.95 -10.75 9.73
CA ASP A 170 -18.23 -10.44 9.10
C ASP A 170 -18.13 -9.23 8.15
N MET A 171 -18.08 -9.55 6.84
CA MET A 171 -18.05 -8.60 5.72
C MET A 171 -19.26 -7.65 5.63
N THR A 172 -20.33 -7.90 6.40
CA THR A 172 -21.48 -6.98 6.48
C THR A 172 -21.22 -5.80 7.41
N SER A 173 -20.18 -5.87 8.24
CA SER A 173 -19.83 -4.77 9.13
C SER A 173 -19.25 -3.59 8.35
N GLU A 174 -19.66 -2.39 8.73
CA GLU A 174 -19.08 -1.15 8.17
C GLU A 174 -17.80 -0.73 8.90
N VAL A 175 -17.44 -1.38 10.02
CA VAL A 175 -16.36 -0.92 10.90
C VAL A 175 -15.54 -2.10 11.41
N LEU A 176 -14.23 -2.06 11.13
CA LEU A 176 -13.24 -2.88 11.81
C LEU A 176 -12.70 -2.12 13.03
N GLN A 177 -12.90 -2.68 14.21
CA GLN A 177 -12.31 -2.19 15.45
C GLN A 177 -11.03 -2.97 15.78
N ILE A 178 -9.93 -2.25 15.90
CA ILE A 178 -8.61 -2.78 16.28
C ILE A 178 -8.30 -2.31 17.69
N THR A 179 -8.12 -3.25 18.61
CA THR A 179 -7.75 -2.97 20.01
C THR A 179 -6.36 -3.52 20.28
N MET A 180 -5.47 -2.67 20.80
CA MET A 180 -4.10 -3.02 21.19
C MET A 180 -3.90 -2.59 22.65
N SER A 181 -3.43 -3.47 23.51
CA SER A 181 -3.33 -3.22 24.95
C SER A 181 -2.19 -4.01 25.57
N PRO A 182 -1.46 -3.48 26.58
CA PRO A 182 -0.51 -4.28 27.36
C PRO A 182 -1.23 -5.39 28.16
N ASP A 183 -2.51 -5.19 28.48
CA ASP A 183 -3.36 -6.12 29.23
C ASP A 183 -4.28 -6.92 28.30
N LYS A 184 -4.79 -8.06 28.80
CA LYS A 184 -5.79 -8.89 28.09
C LYS A 184 -6.94 -8.02 27.58
N PRO A 185 -7.37 -8.15 26.30
CA PRO A 185 -7.08 -9.25 25.36
C PRO A 185 -5.79 -9.10 24.54
N TYR A 186 -4.91 -8.16 24.87
CA TYR A 186 -3.69 -7.82 24.13
C TYR A 186 -3.99 -7.25 22.74
N PHE A 187 -4.21 -8.09 21.75
CA PHE A 187 -4.59 -7.68 20.41
C PHE A 187 -5.92 -8.29 20.02
N ARG A 188 -6.89 -7.43 19.69
CA ARG A 188 -8.24 -7.85 19.31
C ARG A 188 -8.69 -7.16 18.03
N LEU A 189 -9.18 -7.97 17.08
CA LEU A 189 -9.95 -7.51 15.93
C LEU A 189 -11.43 -7.71 16.23
N SER A 190 -12.28 -6.75 15.89
CA SER A 190 -13.72 -6.87 16.11
C SER A 190 -14.52 -6.24 15.00
N THR A 191 -15.53 -6.95 14.54
CA THR A 191 -16.54 -6.45 13.59
C THR A 191 -17.91 -6.48 14.24
N PHE A 192 -18.78 -5.59 13.79
CA PHE A 192 -20.13 -5.41 14.29
C PHE A 192 -21.07 -5.44 13.10
N GLY A 193 -21.49 -6.63 12.69
CA GLY A 193 -22.37 -6.84 11.55
C GLY A 193 -23.81 -7.06 11.97
N ASN A 194 -24.66 -7.37 10.99
CA ASN A 194 -26.09 -7.54 11.21
C ASN A 194 -26.43 -8.79 12.04
N ALA A 195 -25.56 -9.81 12.00
CA ALA A 195 -25.74 -11.08 12.69
C ALA A 195 -25.18 -11.07 14.14
N GLY A 196 -24.52 -9.99 14.55
CA GLY A 196 -23.90 -9.84 15.87
C GLY A 196 -22.48 -9.28 15.80
N SER A 197 -21.81 -9.28 16.94
CA SER A 197 -20.41 -8.86 17.05
C SER A 197 -19.48 -10.07 17.00
N ALA A 198 -18.49 -10.04 16.12
CA ALA A 198 -17.39 -11.00 16.09
C ALA A 198 -16.15 -10.39 16.76
N HIS A 199 -15.43 -11.20 17.52
CA HIS A 199 -14.20 -10.80 18.22
C HIS A 199 -13.13 -11.87 18.02
N LEU A 200 -11.97 -11.48 17.51
CA LEU A 200 -10.81 -12.34 17.38
C LEU A 200 -9.68 -11.80 18.26
N ASP A 201 -9.21 -12.65 19.18
CA ASP A 201 -8.20 -12.30 20.17
C ASP A 201 -6.90 -13.04 19.90
N TYR A 202 -5.81 -12.28 19.88
CA TYR A 202 -4.45 -12.79 19.75
C TYR A 202 -3.70 -12.57 21.06
N PRO A 203 -3.43 -13.64 21.82
CA PRO A 203 -2.56 -13.58 22.97
C PRO A 203 -1.16 -13.10 22.59
N LYS A 204 -0.48 -12.39 23.51
CA LYS A 204 0.91 -11.93 23.30
C LYS A 204 1.91 -13.08 23.15
N ASP A 205 1.56 -14.25 23.66
CA ASP A 205 2.32 -15.51 23.68
C ASP A 205 1.88 -16.48 22.58
N SER A 206 1.02 -16.04 21.65
CA SER A 206 0.65 -16.83 20.47
C SER A 206 1.86 -17.10 19.59
N ASP A 207 1.96 -18.31 19.03
CA ASP A 207 2.99 -18.66 18.03
C ASP A 207 2.94 -17.80 16.76
N LEU A 208 1.78 -17.17 16.52
CA LEU A 208 1.56 -16.25 15.42
C LEU A 208 2.18 -14.86 15.69
N MET A 209 2.53 -14.54 16.94
CA MET A 209 3.04 -13.25 17.38
C MET A 209 4.57 -13.21 17.31
N GLU A 210 5.12 -12.48 16.33
CA GLU A 210 6.57 -12.32 16.18
C GLU A 210 7.13 -11.20 17.05
N ALA A 211 6.38 -10.11 17.22
CA ALA A 211 6.77 -9.01 18.07
C ALA A 211 5.55 -8.31 18.67
N PHE A 212 5.61 -8.05 19.98
CA PHE A 212 4.55 -7.38 20.71
C PHE A 212 5.12 -6.23 21.54
N HIS A 213 4.85 -4.99 21.13
CA HIS A 213 5.29 -3.77 21.81
C HIS A 213 4.08 -2.85 21.99
N CYS A 214 3.27 -3.12 23.01
CA CYS A 214 2.13 -2.29 23.38
C CYS A 214 2.36 -1.65 24.75
N ASN A 215 2.42 -0.33 24.80
CA ASN A 215 2.66 0.42 26.04
C ASN A 215 1.38 1.09 26.58
N GLN A 216 0.35 1.22 25.74
CA GLN A 216 -0.91 1.87 26.10
C GLN A 216 -2.09 1.13 25.47
N THR A 217 -3.21 1.04 26.19
CA THR A 217 -4.46 0.57 25.60
C THR A 217 -4.99 1.58 24.59
N GLN A 218 -5.16 1.15 23.34
CA GLN A 218 -5.68 1.94 22.24
C GLN A 218 -6.73 1.13 21.49
N THR A 219 -7.85 1.77 21.18
CA THR A 219 -8.94 1.18 20.40
C THR A 219 -9.26 2.10 19.25
N ASN A 220 -8.97 1.66 18.04
CA ASN A 220 -9.23 2.39 16.81
C ASN A 220 -10.34 1.70 16.02
N ARG A 221 -11.15 2.49 15.31
CA ARG A 221 -12.27 2.02 14.48
C ARG A 221 -12.09 2.60 13.08
N ASP A 222 -11.97 1.74 12.08
CA ASP A 222 -11.80 2.13 10.68
C ASP A 222 -12.93 1.56 9.82
N THR A 223 -13.58 2.45 9.07
CA THR A 223 -14.77 2.12 8.25
C THR A 223 -14.44 1.57 6.86
N LYS A 224 -13.18 1.68 6.45
CA LYS A 224 -12.71 1.28 5.12
C LYS A 224 -11.66 0.16 5.17
N ALA A 225 -11.07 -0.12 6.32
CA ALA A 225 -9.96 -1.06 6.43
C ALA A 225 -10.33 -2.46 5.90
N GLU A 226 -11.51 -2.97 6.23
CA GLU A 226 -11.87 -4.36 5.93
C GLU A 226 -11.80 -4.72 4.45
N LYS A 227 -12.41 -3.93 3.56
CA LYS A 227 -12.40 -4.18 2.11
C LYS A 227 -11.00 -4.07 1.48
N HIS A 228 -10.15 -3.18 2.00
CA HIS A 228 -8.83 -2.94 1.43
C HIS A 228 -7.75 -3.88 1.99
N PHE A 229 -7.82 -4.24 3.28
CA PHE A 229 -6.93 -5.24 3.89
C PHE A 229 -7.15 -6.63 3.29
N TRP A 230 -8.41 -6.99 2.98
CA TRP A 230 -8.73 -8.25 2.31
C TRP A 230 -8.11 -8.36 0.92
N THR A 231 -8.14 -7.30 0.11
CA THR A 231 -7.55 -7.31 -1.24
C THR A 231 -6.04 -7.59 -1.19
N GLY A 232 -5.34 -7.01 -0.21
CA GLY A 232 -3.91 -7.24 0.01
C GLY A 232 -3.58 -8.66 0.49
N LEU A 233 -4.37 -9.21 1.43
CA LEU A 233 -4.12 -10.55 1.97
C LEU A 233 -4.53 -11.68 1.01
N CYS A 234 -5.64 -11.55 0.27
CA CYS A 234 -6.10 -12.58 -0.67
C CYS A 234 -5.10 -12.89 -1.78
N HIS A 235 -4.35 -11.89 -2.22
CA HIS A 235 -3.41 -12.00 -3.34
C HIS A 235 -1.96 -12.25 -2.89
N MET A 236 -1.70 -12.26 -1.58
CA MET A 236 -0.41 -12.66 -1.02
C MET A 236 -0.26 -14.20 -1.01
N GLN A 237 -0.04 -14.79 -2.18
CA GLN A 237 0.63 -16.09 -2.27
C GLN A 237 2.15 -15.85 -2.34
N GLY A 238 2.80 -15.84 -1.18
CA GLY A 238 4.27 -15.85 -1.07
C GLY A 238 4.98 -14.48 -1.15
N THR A 239 5.96 -14.33 -0.25
CA THR A 239 7.14 -13.42 -0.27
C THR A 239 7.01 -11.90 -0.38
N CYS A 240 5.86 -11.28 -0.60
CA CYS A 240 5.78 -9.80 -0.64
C CYS A 240 5.48 -9.16 0.73
N CYS A 241 6.34 -8.27 1.24
CA CYS A 241 5.99 -7.41 2.37
C CYS A 241 5.05 -6.28 1.90
N VAL A 242 3.74 -6.46 2.06
CA VAL A 242 2.77 -5.38 1.82
C VAL A 242 2.56 -4.65 3.13
N ARG A 243 2.96 -3.38 3.18
CA ARG A 243 2.68 -2.51 4.34
C ARG A 243 1.39 -1.75 4.06
N ALA A 244 0.27 -2.31 4.50
CA ALA A 244 -1.00 -1.59 4.54
C ALA A 244 -0.95 -0.55 5.66
N ARG A 245 -1.10 0.73 5.32
CA ARG A 245 -1.11 1.82 6.31
C ARG A 245 -2.46 2.54 6.22
N CYS A 246 -3.18 2.54 7.34
CA CYS A 246 -4.39 3.33 7.50
C CYS A 246 -4.05 4.50 8.43
N ALA A 247 -4.21 5.73 7.95
CA ALA A 247 -4.09 6.93 8.76
C ALA A 247 -5.48 7.49 9.02
N LYS A 248 -5.83 7.70 10.29
CA LYS A 248 -7.06 8.39 10.64
C LYS A 248 -6.78 9.87 10.85
N MET A 249 -7.37 10.71 9.99
CA MET A 249 -7.55 12.13 10.29
C MET A 249 -8.70 12.24 11.30
N SER A 250 -8.42 12.43 12.59
CA SER A 250 -9.46 12.81 13.55
C SER A 250 -9.67 14.32 13.48
N THR A 251 -10.85 14.74 13.03
CA THR A 251 -11.37 16.06 13.39
C THR A 251 -11.71 16.02 14.88
N ARG A 252 -10.92 16.71 15.71
CA ARG A 252 -11.32 16.99 17.10
C ARG A 252 -12.64 17.75 17.05
N ALA A 253 -13.74 17.10 17.43
CA ALA A 253 -14.94 17.81 17.83
C ALA A 253 -14.55 18.65 19.06
N ALA A 254 -14.66 19.97 18.94
CA ALA A 254 -14.50 20.86 20.08
C ALA A 254 -15.54 20.46 21.14
N SER A 255 -15.09 20.14 22.36
CA SER A 255 -15.99 19.93 23.50
C SER A 255 -16.88 21.16 23.69
N PRO A 256 -18.17 20.98 24.01
CA PRO A 256 -19.01 22.10 24.41
C PRO A 256 -18.49 22.64 25.74
N ALA A 257 -18.04 23.89 25.73
CA ALA A 257 -17.65 24.59 26.95
C ALA A 257 -18.87 24.74 27.85
N THR A 258 -18.82 24.09 29.01
CA THR A 258 -19.72 24.33 30.11
C THR A 258 -19.39 25.67 30.78
N THR A 259 -20.46 26.34 31.24
CA THR A 259 -20.54 27.34 32.33
C THR A 259 -20.52 28.83 31.97
N GLY A 260 -21.60 29.51 32.36
CA GLY A 260 -21.49 30.78 33.11
C GLY A 260 -22.20 31.98 32.50
N GLU A 261 -23.43 32.23 32.93
CA GLU A 261 -24.08 33.54 32.82
C GLU A 261 -23.23 34.64 33.49
N ARG A 262 -23.00 35.77 32.80
CA ARG A 262 -23.04 37.12 33.38
C ARG A 262 -23.09 38.22 32.32
N PHE A 263 -24.01 39.16 32.56
CA PHE A 263 -24.29 40.41 31.84
C PHE A 263 -23.08 41.36 31.73
N GLY A 264 -22.99 42.13 30.62
CA GLY A 264 -22.30 43.43 30.60
C GLY A 264 -21.59 43.85 29.30
N SER A 265 -22.29 44.59 28.44
CA SER A 265 -21.86 45.71 27.57
C SER A 265 -20.54 45.65 26.75
N ALA A 266 -20.74 45.60 25.42
CA ALA A 266 -20.08 46.35 24.33
C ALA A 266 -18.55 46.56 24.36
N GLY A 267 -17.85 45.76 23.57
CA GLY A 267 -16.46 46.00 23.15
C GLY A 267 -16.15 45.23 21.85
N ARG A 268 -15.71 45.97 20.83
CA ARG A 268 -15.33 45.53 19.48
C ARG A 268 -14.19 44.51 19.53
N ALA A 269 -14.33 43.33 18.89
CA ALA A 269 -13.26 42.33 18.81
C ALA A 269 -13.06 41.82 17.38
N GLU A 270 -11.81 41.89 16.92
CA GLU A 270 -11.27 41.40 15.66
C GLU A 270 -11.49 39.90 15.43
N GLN A 271 -11.69 39.50 14.18
CA GLN A 271 -11.64 38.12 13.72
C GLN A 271 -10.20 37.59 13.74
N PRO A 272 -9.89 36.47 14.40
CA PRO A 272 -8.66 35.75 14.12
C PRO A 272 -8.86 34.80 12.93
N ARG A 273 -8.07 35.02 11.87
CA ARG A 273 -7.83 34.02 10.82
C ARG A 273 -7.04 32.87 11.44
N GLY A 274 -7.72 31.77 11.77
CA GLY A 274 -7.09 30.51 12.17
C GLY A 274 -6.88 29.61 10.96
N SER A 275 -5.63 29.45 10.52
CA SER A 275 -5.22 28.37 9.62
C SER A 275 -5.32 27.03 10.37
N SER A 276 -6.27 26.18 9.99
CA SER A 276 -6.37 24.82 10.51
C SER A 276 -5.25 23.96 9.94
N SER A 277 -4.16 23.79 10.69
CA SER A 277 -3.18 22.73 10.43
C SER A 277 -3.80 21.39 10.84
N LEU A 278 -4.10 20.55 9.85
CA LEU A 278 -4.54 19.17 10.05
C LEU A 278 -3.33 18.34 10.47
N GLN A 279 -3.27 17.91 11.74
CA GLN A 279 -2.30 16.92 12.21
C GLN A 279 -2.97 15.54 12.32
N PRO A 280 -2.33 14.45 11.83
CA PRO A 280 -2.86 13.10 11.98
C PRO A 280 -2.80 12.66 13.44
N SER A 281 -3.90 12.13 13.97
CA SER A 281 -4.04 11.85 15.41
C SER A 281 -3.67 10.43 15.83
N THR A 282 -3.64 9.47 14.89
CA THR A 282 -3.35 8.07 15.23
C THR A 282 -3.01 7.27 13.97
N ALA A 283 -1.85 6.62 14.00
CA ALA A 283 -1.38 5.69 12.98
C ALA A 283 -1.49 4.27 13.52
N VAL A 284 -2.13 3.36 12.78
CA VAL A 284 -2.15 1.94 13.08
C VAL A 284 -1.32 1.24 12.00
N ASP A 285 -0.12 0.77 12.38
CA ASP A 285 0.76 0.00 11.50
C ASP A 285 0.59 -1.49 11.84
N VAL A 286 -0.33 -2.14 11.13
CA VAL A 286 -0.44 -3.61 11.14
C VAL A 286 0.34 -4.11 9.93
N GLY A 287 1.61 -4.43 10.16
CA GLY A 287 2.49 -5.00 9.15
C GLY A 287 2.52 -6.52 9.25
N ALA A 288 2.34 -7.20 8.12
CA ALA A 288 2.81 -8.56 7.93
C ALA A 288 4.24 -8.49 7.39
N ALA A 289 5.22 -9.01 8.13
CA ALA A 289 6.61 -9.07 7.69
C ALA A 289 7.10 -10.51 7.72
N ARG A 290 7.80 -10.93 6.66
CA ARG A 290 8.81 -11.98 6.78
C ARG A 290 10.15 -11.35 6.51
N LEU A 291 10.91 -11.06 7.56
CA LEU A 291 12.31 -10.69 7.42
C LEU A 291 13.10 -11.94 6.99
N ARG A 292 13.63 -11.96 5.76
CA ARG A 292 14.84 -12.74 5.48
C ARG A 292 15.99 -11.77 5.22
N GLY A 293 16.98 -11.85 6.10
CA GLY A 293 18.36 -11.44 5.85
C GLY A 293 18.67 -9.96 6.09
N GLN A 294 18.98 -9.60 7.33
CA GLN A 294 20.11 -8.69 7.55
C GLN A 294 21.31 -9.53 8.01
N PRO A 295 22.54 -9.27 7.53
CA PRO A 295 23.73 -9.82 8.16
C PRO A 295 23.89 -9.16 9.54
N LYS A 296 24.21 -9.96 10.55
CA LYS A 296 24.68 -9.46 11.84
C LYS A 296 25.97 -8.66 11.58
N ALA A 297 26.00 -7.41 12.04
CA ALA A 297 27.22 -6.76 12.47
C ALA A 297 27.30 -6.88 14.00
#